data_AF-A0A0F8YHD9-F1
#
_entry.id   AF-A0A0F8YHD9-F1
#
_cell.length_a   1.000
_cell.length_b   1.000
_cell.length_c   1.000
_cell.angle_alpha   90.00
_cell.angle_beta   90.00
_cell.angle_gamma   90.00
#
_symmetry.space_group_name_H-M   'P 1'
#
loop_
_entity.id
_entity.type
_entity.pdbx_description
1 polymer ?
#
loop_
_entity_poly.entity_id
_entity_poly.type
_entity_poly.pdbx_seq_one_letter_code
_entity_poly.pdbx_strand_id
1 'polypeptide(L)' 'MTETVIDFTEQVFSELGTGPIKASVLAEKFGVEKVQVVVVLNDLRKIGRVECSGRGRGATWFTKVETCGTTTCE' A
#
# COMPACT_ATOMS: atom_id res chain seq x y z
N MET A 1 0.36 -18.71 15.47
CA MET A 1 -0.57 -17.56 15.43
C MET A 1 0.08 -16.34 14.74
N THR A 2 0.91 -16.53 13.71
CA THR A 2 1.60 -15.45 12.97
C THR A 2 1.19 -15.39 11.49
N GLU A 3 0.34 -16.32 11.06
CA GLU A 3 -0.03 -16.49 9.64
C GLU A 3 -1.02 -15.44 9.14
N THR A 4 -1.83 -14.82 10.02
CA THR A 4 -2.92 -13.92 9.60
C THR A 4 -2.44 -12.52 9.19
N VAL A 5 -1.33 -12.02 9.75
CA VAL A 5 -0.87 -10.64 9.50
C VAL A 5 -0.09 -10.54 8.19
N ILE A 6 0.64 -11.59 7.84
CA ILE A 6 1.39 -11.70 6.58
C ILE A 6 0.39 -11.77 5.41
N ASP A 7 -0.67 -12.55 5.57
CA ASP A 7 -1.73 -12.71 4.56
C ASP A 7 -2.41 -11.36 4.23
N PHE A 8 -2.76 -10.57 5.26
CA PHE A 8 -3.36 -9.25 5.05
C PHE A 8 -2.42 -8.26 4.36
N THR A 9 -1.13 -8.29 4.70
CA THR A 9 -0.12 -7.42 4.09
C THR A 9 0.06 -7.71 2.61
N GLU A 10 0.12 -8.99 2.24
CA GLU A 10 0.22 -9.44 0.85
C GLU A 10 -1.08 -9.17 0.06
N GLN A 11 -2.25 -9.30 0.70
CA GLN A 11 -3.53 -8.92 0.08
C GLN A 11 -3.58 -7.42 -0.25
N VAL A 12 -3.23 -6.55 0.72
CA VAL A 12 -3.14 -5.09 0.49
C VAL A 12 -2.12 -4.76 -0.59
N PHE A 13 -0.97 -5.45 -0.59
CA PHE A 13 0.06 -5.28 -1.61
C PHE A 13 -0.37 -5.78 -3.00
N SER A 14 -1.18 -6.84 -3.08
CA SER A 14 -1.73 -7.33 -4.34
C SER A 14 -2.77 -6.37 -4.92
N GLU A 15 -3.51 -5.67 -4.06
CA GLU A 15 -4.47 -4.65 -4.47
C GLU A 15 -3.81 -3.37 -4.97
N LEU A 16 -2.66 -3.02 -4.41
CA LEU A 16 -1.76 -2.03 -4.99
C LEU A 16 -1.24 -2.61 -6.31
N GLY A 17 -2.02 -2.48 -7.38
CA GLY A 17 -1.64 -2.92 -8.72
C GLY A 17 -0.70 -1.93 -9.40
N THR A 18 -0.87 -1.75 -10.71
CA THR A 18 -0.04 -0.90 -11.57
C THR A 18 -0.31 0.61 -11.43
N GLY A 19 -1.20 1.01 -10.52
CA GLY A 19 -1.65 2.40 -10.40
C GLY A 19 -1.80 2.88 -8.96
N PRO A 20 -1.78 4.20 -8.73
CA PRO A 20 -1.95 4.80 -7.41
C PRO A 20 -3.34 4.50 -6.85
N ILE A 21 -3.42 3.97 -5.63
CA ILE A 21 -4.66 3.67 -4.92
C ILE A 21 -4.71 4.41 -3.58
N LYS A 22 -5.90 4.87 -3.19
CA LYS A 22 -6.12 5.51 -1.89
C LYS A 22 -6.26 4.47 -0.78
N ALA A 23 -5.68 4.75 0.39
CA ALA A 23 -5.88 3.92 1.57
C ALA A 23 -7.36 3.76 1.97
N SER A 24 -8.21 4.75 1.72
CA SER A 24 -9.66 4.64 1.99
C SER A 24 -10.33 3.57 1.12
N VAL A 25 -9.94 3.45 -0.15
CA VAL A 25 -10.53 2.47 -1.08
C VAL A 25 -10.17 1.06 -0.64
N LEU A 26 -8.92 0.85 -0.21
CA LEU A 26 -8.46 -0.42 0.36
C LEU A 26 -9.21 -0.72 1.66
N ALA A 27 -9.37 0.27 2.55
CA ALA A 27 -10.09 0.11 3.81
C ALA A 27 -11.55 -0.33 3.60
N GLU A 28 -12.25 0.30 2.65
CA GLU A 28 -13.61 -0.09 2.26
C GLU A 28 -13.65 -1.48 1.61
N LYS A 29 -12.69 -1.81 0.74
CA LYS A 29 -12.63 -3.12 0.08
C LYS A 29 -12.43 -4.28 1.06
N PHE A 30 -11.54 -4.10 2.02
CA PHE A 30 -11.23 -5.11 3.03
C PHE A 30 -12.18 -5.07 4.23
N GLY A 31 -13.06 -4.06 4.33
CA GLY A 31 -13.96 -3.88 5.48
C GLY A 31 -13.21 -3.61 6.79
N VAL A 32 -12.03 -3.00 6.72
CA VAL A 32 -11.17 -2.71 7.88
C VAL A 32 -11.05 -1.21 8.12
N GLU A 33 -10.51 -0.84 9.28
CA GLU A 33 -10.23 0.57 9.56
C GLU A 33 -9.13 1.13 8.64
N LYS A 34 -9.35 2.36 8.15
CA LYS A 34 -8.35 3.10 7.35
C LYS A 34 -6.98 3.15 8.05
N VAL A 35 -6.97 3.21 9.39
CA VAL A 35 -5.73 3.25 10.17
C VAL A 35 -4.89 1.98 9.98
N GLN A 36 -5.51 0.80 9.94
CA GLN A 36 -4.80 -0.47 9.75
C GLN A 36 -4.15 -0.54 8.37
N VAL A 37 -4.89 -0.14 7.33
CA VAL A 37 -4.36 -0.05 5.97
C VAL A 37 -3.20 0.94 5.89
N VAL A 38 -3.32 2.11 6.51
CA VAL A 38 -2.23 3.11 6.53
C VAL A 38 -0.99 2.59 7.26
N VAL A 39 -1.15 1.81 8.32
CA VAL A 39 -0.03 1.17 9.04
C VAL A 39 0.68 0.16 8.13
N VAL A 40 -0.08 -0.74 7.49
CA VAL A 40 0.48 -1.74 6.56
C VAL A 40 1.19 -1.08 5.38
N LEU A 41 0.58 -0.06 4.77
CA LEU A 41 1.18 0.69 3.67
C LEU A 41 2.45 1.45 4.12
N ASN A 42 2.50 1.97 5.35
CA ASN A 42 3.72 2.56 5.88
C ASN A 42 4.81 1.51 6.13
N ASP A 43 4.45 0.31 6.57
CA ASP A 43 5.40 -0.78 6.78
C ASP A 43 5.99 -1.25 5.44
N LEU A 44 5.13 -1.49 4.44
CA LEU A 44 5.52 -1.77 3.06
C LEU A 44 6.42 -0.67 2.47
N ARG A 45 6.16 0.60 2.83
CA ARG A 45 6.99 1.74 2.39
C ARG A 45 8.37 1.71 3.04
N LYS A 46 8.47 1.36 4.33
CA LYS A 46 9.76 1.24 5.04
C LYS A 46 10.66 0.19 4.43
N ILE A 47 10.08 -0.90 3.91
CA ILE A 47 10.82 -1.97 3.22
C ILE A 47 10.97 -1.72 1.70
N GLY A 48 10.56 -0.55 1.20
CA GLY A 48 10.73 -0.16 -0.20
C GLY A 48 9.82 -0.89 -1.20
N ARG A 49 8.73 -1.53 -0.74
CA ARG A 49 7.75 -2.20 -1.61
C ARG A 49 6.66 -1.27 -2.14
N VAL A 50 6.41 -0.13 -1.52
CA VAL A 50 5.39 0.85 -1.96
C VAL A 50 5.88 2.28 -1.82
N GLU A 51 5.39 3.16 -2.68
CA GLU A 51 5.70 4.60 -2.65
C GLU A 51 4.42 5.42 -2.51
N CYS A 52 4.52 6.60 -1.88
CA CYS A 52 3.40 7.53 -1.79
C CYS A 52 3.38 8.47 -3.00
N SER A 53 2.62 8.15 -4.05
CA SER A 53 2.47 9.03 -5.21
C SER A 53 1.51 10.18 -4.92
N GLY A 54 2.03 11.29 -4.40
CA GLY A 54 1.32 12.57 -4.38
C GLY A 54 0.55 12.86 -3.08
N ARG A 55 0.86 14.02 -2.50
CA ARG A 55 0.26 14.55 -1.27
C ARG A 55 -0.79 15.61 -1.63
N GLY A 56 -1.86 15.21 -2.31
CA GLY A 56 -2.96 16.10 -2.70
C GLY A 56 -4.04 16.16 -1.62
N ARG A 57 -4.44 17.36 -1.19
CA ARG A 57 -5.52 17.71 -0.22
C ARG A 57 -6.33 16.50 0.32
N GLY A 58 -5.82 15.87 1.38
CA GLY A 58 -6.57 14.87 2.18
C GLY A 58 -6.56 13.43 1.67
N ALA A 59 -5.98 13.13 0.51
CA ALA A 59 -5.88 11.77 -0.02
C ALA A 59 -4.41 11.37 -0.22
N THR A 60 -3.93 10.42 0.59
CA THR A 60 -2.64 9.76 0.35
C THR A 60 -2.86 8.61 -0.61
N TRP A 61 -2.22 8.70 -1.76
CA TRP A 61 -2.19 7.62 -2.74
C TRP A 61 -0.92 6.81 -2.56
N PHE A 62 -1.04 5.52 -2.76
CA PHE A 62 0.04 4.56 -2.64
C PHE A 62 0.15 3.79 -3.96
N THR A 63 1.38 3.63 -4.42
CA THR A 63 1.72 2.94 -5.66
C THR A 63 2.64 1.79 -5.31
N LYS A 64 2.42 0.63 -5.93
CA LYS A 64 3.29 -0.52 -5.78
C LYS A 64 4.65 -0.23 -6.40
N VAL A 65 5.71 -0.37 -5.61
CA VAL A 65 7.08 -0.45 -6.13
C VAL A 65 7.31 -1.93 -6.38
N GLU A 66 6.86 -2.39 -7.54
CA GLU A 66 7.21 -3.73 -7.97
C GLU A 66 8.72 -3.72 -8.24
N THR A 67 9.48 -4.52 -7.50
CA THR A 67 10.93 -4.66 -7.68
C THR A 67 11.23 -5.43 -8.97
N CYS A 68 10.64 -5.04 -10.11
CA CYS A 68 11.21 -5.31 -11.42
C CYS A 68 12.34 -4.29 -11.60
N GLY A 69 13.57 -4.78 -11.58
CA GLY A 69 14.78 -3.99 -11.46
C GLY A 69 14.83 -2.76 -12.37
N THR A 70 15.55 -1.75 -11.90
CA THR A 70 15.89 -0.52 -12.64
C THR A 70 14.68 0.28 -13.13
N THR A 71 14.25 1.27 -12.36
CA THR A 71 14.12 2.66 -12.82
C THR A 71 13.74 3.47 -11.59
N THR A 72 14.71 4.26 -11.10
CA THR A 72 14.46 5.44 -10.30
C THR A 72 13.26 6.17 -10.90
N CYS A 73 12.16 6.31 -10.15
CA CYS A 73 11.16 7.32 -10.50
C CYS A 73 11.88 8.67 -10.38
N GLU A 74 12.41 9.17 -11.50
CA GLU A 74 12.92 10.54 -11.66
C GLU A 74 11.79 11.56 -11.48
#